data_AF-A0AA36M7S4-F1
#
_entry.id   AF-A0AA36M7S4-F1
#
_cell.length_a   1.000
_cell.length_b   1.000
_cell.length_c   1.000
_cell.angle_alpha   90.00
_cell.angle_beta   90.00
_cell.angle_gamma   90.00
#
_symmetry.space_group_name_H-M   'P 1'
#
loop_
_entity.id
_entity.type
_entity.pdbx_description
1 polymer ?
#
loop_
_entity_poly.entity_id
_entity_poly.type
_entity_poly.pdbx_seq_one_letter_code
_entity_poly.pdbx_strand_id
1 'polypeptide(L)'
;MVQGKVKGSLLQQTRRTTPLHVAAEKGYDRLVKRLLLDFIPTKNKKGETALDLAISNGHESVARVLVESDYWEEVMAPSDTKKMSCHNEARITPMRKLIDKFPKVAKLVFEKCIETKEESTPPLKCKYYDLTYLDDTYMMPSEDGTELTAGIDPYDENGRLKKEAKAYSDDYDVVYKYHPLKMIANAVNLKHANAEKLKLLSEPLVIALINHKWNSLGRYVYYSALMIYIAFMVLFTLFVIYTPAPFNVYDADKNKMVDLSAYLYAKNSTCEEVPEFSTVPSAVLKTAVMMIGELEFTAIFHGDMHVHPQRLFDPEIAYPLFLFFCVIMTILLMNLLVGLAVDDIKGVQDKAELKRLSMQVDLVLQVEASMPYFRKLTTRSYYSTKLGLVPSRWKNLCTRFGFSSTEEKEEGTLDNYGFHDVRLSLDSINRQLLSLQEDIVKFHDRLFRTEAMVRKVLEHNKIEYEEDDWEKPSQSTDD
;
A
#
# COMPACT_ATOMS: atom_id res chain seq x y z
N MET A 1 12.20 -61.22 -9.07
CA MET A 1 12.80 -60.21 -8.18
C MET A 1 11.80 -59.08 -8.01
N VAL A 2 11.03 -59.15 -6.93
CA VAL A 2 10.05 -58.14 -6.52
C VAL A 2 10.75 -57.31 -5.46
N GLN A 3 11.12 -56.06 -5.76
CA GLN A 3 11.58 -55.12 -4.74
C GLN A 3 10.39 -54.29 -4.25
N GLY A 4 10.19 -54.36 -2.93
CA GLY A 4 9.01 -53.90 -2.23
C GLY A 4 8.93 -52.38 -2.11
N LYS A 5 7.82 -51.83 -2.62
CA LYS A 5 7.16 -50.68 -2.01
C LYS A 5 6.64 -51.12 -0.64
N VAL A 6 7.47 -50.95 0.40
CA VAL A 6 7.02 -51.10 1.78
C VAL A 6 6.05 -49.96 2.06
N LYS A 7 4.75 -50.28 1.99
CA LYS A 7 3.68 -49.48 2.56
C LYS A 7 4.01 -49.24 4.04
N GLY A 8 4.35 -48.00 4.40
CA GLY A 8 4.35 -47.50 5.78
C GLY A 8 2.94 -47.38 6.35
N SER A 9 2.09 -48.37 6.10
CA SER A 9 0.72 -48.47 6.58
C SER A 9 0.70 -49.18 7.94
N LEU A 10 1.21 -48.55 9.01
CA LEU A 10 1.09 -49.10 10.37
C LEU A 10 1.10 -48.04 11.52
N LEU A 11 0.72 -46.79 11.25
CA LEU A 11 0.39 -45.80 12.31
C LEU A 11 -0.94 -45.07 12.06
N GLN A 12 -1.92 -45.82 11.60
CA GLN A 12 -3.33 -45.42 11.66
C GLN A 12 -3.95 -46.49 12.58
N GLN A 13 -4.53 -46.22 13.75
CA GLN A 13 -5.85 -45.60 13.87
C GLN A 13 -6.28 -45.59 15.36
N THR A 14 -6.01 -44.52 16.10
CA THR A 14 -6.91 -44.13 17.21
C THR A 14 -7.10 -42.60 17.28
N ARG A 15 -6.16 -41.82 16.75
CA ARG A 15 -6.31 -40.37 16.52
C ARG A 15 -5.74 -40.06 15.12
N ARG A 16 -6.44 -39.31 14.25
CA ARG A 16 -5.88 -38.85 12.94
C ARG A 16 -4.77 -37.78 13.12
N THR A 17 -4.24 -37.64 14.35
CA THR A 17 -3.13 -36.76 14.69
C THR A 17 -1.84 -37.40 14.21
N THR A 18 -1.26 -36.88 13.13
CA THR A 18 0.07 -37.31 12.69
C THR A 18 1.17 -36.71 13.58
N PRO A 19 2.38 -37.30 13.61
CA PRO A 19 3.53 -36.72 14.33
C PRO A 19 3.82 -35.27 13.93
N LEU A 20 3.54 -34.93 12.66
CA LEU A 20 3.68 -33.57 12.12
C LEU A 20 2.78 -32.56 12.86
N HIS A 21 1.56 -32.93 13.23
CA HIS A 21 0.66 -32.05 13.99
C HIS A 21 1.22 -31.76 15.39
N VAL A 22 1.76 -32.78 16.07
CA VAL A 22 2.32 -32.61 17.42
C VAL A 22 3.60 -31.77 17.37
N ALA A 23 4.44 -31.98 16.36
CA ALA A 23 5.64 -31.17 16.15
C ALA A 23 5.29 -29.70 15.88
N ALA A 24 4.24 -29.45 15.09
CA ALA A 24 3.76 -28.11 14.80
C ALA A 24 3.09 -27.44 16.01
N GLU A 25 2.33 -28.20 16.80
CA GLU A 25 1.71 -27.74 18.04
C GLU A 25 2.75 -27.32 19.09
N LYS A 26 3.91 -27.99 19.13
CA LYS A 26 5.00 -27.70 20.08
C LYS A 26 6.04 -26.69 19.58
N GLY A 27 6.00 -26.32 18.30
CA GLY A 27 6.93 -25.35 17.72
C GLY A 27 8.29 -25.92 17.29
N TYR A 28 8.40 -27.23 17.06
CA TYR A 28 9.68 -27.88 16.72
C TYR A 28 10.00 -27.80 15.21
N ASP A 29 10.51 -26.65 14.77
CA ASP A 29 10.87 -26.35 13.38
C ASP A 29 11.78 -27.39 12.70
N ARG A 30 12.85 -27.83 13.36
CA ARG A 30 13.80 -28.82 12.82
C ARG A 30 13.18 -30.20 12.65
N LEU A 31 12.32 -30.60 13.60
CA LEU A 31 11.58 -31.86 13.50
C LEU A 31 10.56 -31.79 12.37
N VAL A 32 9.87 -30.66 12.22
CA VAL A 32 8.93 -30.44 11.11
C VAL A 32 9.65 -30.53 9.76
N LYS A 33 10.82 -29.88 9.59
CA LYS A 33 11.64 -30.01 8.37
C LYS A 33 11.94 -31.45 8.02
N ARG A 34 12.34 -32.25 9.02
CA ARG A 34 12.69 -33.65 8.81
C ARG A 34 11.48 -34.53 8.53
N LEU A 35 10.36 -34.27 9.19
CA LEU A 35 9.12 -35.03 9.00
C LEU A 35 8.46 -34.76 7.65
N LEU A 36 8.63 -33.57 7.08
CA LEU A 36 8.11 -33.22 5.75
C LEU A 36 8.77 -34.01 4.60
N LEU A 37 9.91 -34.65 4.84
CA LEU A 37 10.56 -35.52 3.84
C LEU A 37 9.85 -36.88 3.72
N ASP A 38 9.29 -37.39 4.83
CA ASP A 38 8.74 -38.74 4.90
C ASP A 38 7.21 -38.77 4.99
N PHE A 39 6.58 -37.66 5.40
CA PHE A 39 5.14 -37.60 5.66
C PHE A 39 4.43 -36.49 4.87
N ILE A 40 3.35 -36.88 4.20
CA ILE A 40 2.44 -35.96 3.51
C ILE A 40 1.62 -35.18 4.56
N PRO A 41 1.47 -33.85 4.42
CA PRO A 41 0.67 -33.03 5.32
C PRO A 41 -0.83 -33.36 5.18
N THR A 42 -1.29 -34.25 6.06
CA THR A 42 -2.70 -34.66 6.12
C THR A 42 -3.48 -33.88 7.16
N LYS A 43 -4.81 -33.87 7.05
CA LYS A 43 -5.73 -33.21 7.99
C LYS A 43 -6.04 -34.09 9.19
N ASN A 44 -6.17 -33.49 10.37
CA ASN A 44 -6.53 -34.20 11.60
C ASN A 44 -8.05 -34.49 11.71
N LYS A 45 -8.51 -35.15 12.79
CA LYS A 45 -9.94 -35.47 13.01
C LYS A 45 -10.84 -34.23 13.05
N LYS A 46 -10.28 -33.08 13.42
CA LYS A 46 -10.97 -31.78 13.45
C LYS A 46 -10.93 -31.04 12.10
N GLY A 47 -10.30 -31.61 11.07
CA GLY A 47 -10.08 -30.94 9.79
C GLY A 47 -8.91 -29.94 9.76
N GLU A 48 -8.24 -29.71 10.90
CA GLU A 48 -7.10 -28.81 11.01
C GLU A 48 -5.85 -29.38 10.32
N THR A 49 -5.10 -28.54 9.61
CA THR A 49 -3.77 -28.87 9.09
C THR A 49 -2.69 -28.60 10.15
N ALA A 50 -1.47 -29.12 9.94
CA ALA A 50 -0.33 -28.82 10.81
C ALA A 50 -0.04 -27.31 10.89
N LEU A 51 -0.30 -26.56 9.81
CA LEU A 51 -0.16 -25.11 9.76
C LEU A 51 -1.19 -24.40 10.66
N ASP A 52 -2.44 -24.86 10.69
CA ASP A 52 -3.46 -24.29 11.58
C ASP A 52 -3.05 -24.35 13.05
N LEU A 53 -2.41 -25.45 13.47
CA LEU A 53 -1.90 -25.64 14.83
C LEU A 53 -0.68 -24.75 15.11
N ALA A 54 0.22 -24.60 14.14
CA ALA A 54 1.35 -23.67 14.27
C ALA A 54 0.86 -22.21 14.43
N ILE A 55 -0.17 -21.83 13.68
CA ILE A 55 -0.76 -20.47 13.74
C ILE A 55 -1.57 -20.25 15.01
N SER A 56 -2.34 -21.25 15.47
CA SER A 56 -3.09 -21.11 16.73
C SER A 56 -2.14 -20.90 17.92
N ASN A 57 -1.01 -21.61 17.94
CA ASN A 57 -0.03 -21.57 19.03
C ASN A 57 1.07 -20.51 18.90
N GLY A 58 1.11 -19.74 17.80
CA GLY A 58 2.06 -18.62 17.68
C GLY A 58 3.46 -19.01 17.21
N HIS A 59 3.62 -20.17 16.57
CA HIS A 59 4.91 -20.64 16.07
C HIS A 59 5.20 -20.20 14.62
N GLU A 60 5.73 -18.97 14.46
CA GLU A 60 6.05 -18.41 13.14
C GLU A 60 7.12 -19.23 12.38
N SER A 61 8.15 -19.71 13.07
CA SER A 61 9.24 -20.49 12.46
C SER A 61 8.72 -21.78 11.81
N VAL A 62 7.82 -22.50 12.48
CA VAL A 62 7.17 -23.68 11.93
C VAL A 62 6.28 -23.33 10.75
N ALA A 63 5.49 -22.26 10.85
CA ALA A 63 4.62 -21.82 9.76
C ALA A 63 5.43 -21.48 8.50
N ARG A 64 6.58 -20.82 8.67
CA ARG A 64 7.52 -20.51 7.58
C ARG A 64 8.04 -21.78 6.91
N VAL A 65 8.52 -22.75 7.69
CA VAL A 65 9.01 -24.03 7.18
C VAL A 65 7.95 -24.79 6.38
N LEU A 66 6.70 -24.80 6.88
CA LEU A 66 5.60 -25.48 6.20
C LEU A 66 5.27 -24.82 4.85
N VAL A 67 5.26 -23.49 4.79
CA VAL A 67 5.02 -22.73 3.56
C VAL A 67 6.18 -22.83 2.57
N GLU A 68 7.42 -22.93 3.05
CA GLU A 68 8.59 -23.10 2.18
C GLU A 68 8.63 -24.46 1.48
N SER A 69 8.02 -25.50 2.06
CA SER A 69 8.02 -26.86 1.53
C SER A 69 7.32 -27.00 0.16
N ASP A 70 7.62 -28.09 -0.55
CA ASP A 70 6.99 -28.44 -1.83
C ASP A 70 5.50 -28.77 -1.68
N TYR A 71 5.08 -29.19 -0.49
CA TYR A 71 3.69 -29.56 -0.17
C TYR A 71 2.86 -28.36 0.34
N TRP A 72 3.30 -27.13 0.10
CA TRP A 72 2.64 -25.93 0.64
C TRP A 72 1.19 -25.78 0.19
N GLU A 73 0.83 -26.22 -1.03
CA GLU A 73 -0.55 -26.17 -1.54
C GLU A 73 -1.50 -27.02 -0.68
N GLU A 74 -1.09 -28.24 -0.32
CA GLU A 74 -1.88 -29.14 0.54
C GLU A 74 -2.04 -28.57 1.95
N VAL A 75 -1.01 -27.89 2.45
CA VAL A 75 -1.03 -27.23 3.75
C VAL A 75 -1.97 -26.02 3.76
N MET A 76 -2.05 -25.31 2.63
CA MET A 76 -2.87 -24.13 2.43
C MET A 76 -4.31 -24.45 2.03
N ALA A 77 -4.59 -25.69 1.63
CA ALA A 77 -5.90 -26.13 1.19
C ALA A 77 -6.95 -25.98 2.30
N PRO A 78 -8.01 -25.17 2.09
CA PRO A 78 -9.06 -24.97 3.08
C PRO A 78 -9.75 -26.30 3.43
N SER A 79 -10.18 -26.42 4.68
CA SER A 79 -10.87 -27.60 5.21
C SER A 79 -12.25 -27.29 5.78
N ASP A 80 -12.71 -26.06 5.58
CA ASP A 80 -13.94 -25.58 6.18
C ASP A 80 -15.17 -26.10 5.44
N THR A 81 -16.15 -26.53 6.24
CA THR A 81 -17.52 -26.77 5.79
C THR A 81 -18.43 -25.75 6.45
N LYS A 82 -19.39 -25.24 5.68
CA LYS A 82 -20.37 -24.26 6.13
C LYS A 82 -21.76 -24.77 5.83
N LYS A 83 -22.71 -24.57 6.74
CA LYS A 83 -24.10 -24.96 6.47
C LYS A 83 -24.69 -24.04 5.41
N MET A 84 -25.59 -24.53 4.56
CA MET A 84 -26.20 -23.73 3.50
C MET A 84 -26.95 -22.47 4.01
N SER A 85 -27.35 -22.44 5.29
CA SER A 85 -28.19 -21.40 5.90
C SER A 85 -27.47 -20.50 6.92
N CYS A 86 -26.14 -20.58 7.07
CA CYS A 86 -25.45 -19.72 8.03
C CYS A 86 -25.25 -18.30 7.46
N HIS A 87 -26.08 -17.36 7.87
CA HIS A 87 -26.02 -15.98 7.37
C HIS A 87 -24.99 -15.10 8.08
N ASN A 88 -24.43 -15.51 9.24
CA ASN A 88 -23.66 -14.58 10.09
C ASN A 88 -22.25 -15.06 10.47
N GLU A 89 -21.76 -16.17 9.92
CA GLU A 89 -20.46 -16.71 10.35
C GLU A 89 -19.32 -16.37 9.39
N ALA A 90 -18.21 -15.88 9.95
CA ALA A 90 -16.98 -15.66 9.20
C ALA A 90 -16.40 -16.99 8.69
N ARG A 91 -15.84 -16.94 7.48
CA ARG A 91 -15.00 -18.00 6.92
C ARG A 91 -13.61 -17.92 7.54
N ILE A 92 -13.07 -19.06 7.97
CA ILE A 92 -11.74 -19.16 8.57
C ILE A 92 -10.88 -20.02 7.65
N THR A 93 -9.97 -19.39 6.92
CA THR A 93 -9.02 -20.07 6.03
C THR A 93 -7.58 -19.91 6.55
N PRO A 94 -6.65 -20.82 6.19
CA PRO A 94 -5.24 -20.69 6.58
C PRO A 94 -4.65 -19.33 6.17
N MET A 95 -5.00 -18.81 4.99
CA MET A 95 -4.57 -17.47 4.56
C MET A 95 -5.08 -16.35 5.46
N ARG A 96 -6.37 -16.34 5.84
CA ARG A 96 -6.90 -15.32 6.75
C ARG A 96 -6.18 -15.35 8.11
N LYS A 97 -5.89 -16.55 8.63
CA LYS A 97 -5.13 -16.71 9.88
C LYS A 97 -3.69 -16.21 9.75
N LEU A 98 -3.03 -16.48 8.61
CA LEU A 98 -1.67 -15.99 8.33
C LEU A 98 -1.65 -14.45 8.23
N ILE A 99 -2.58 -13.85 7.50
CA ILE A 99 -2.69 -12.38 7.37
C ILE A 99 -2.89 -11.72 8.75
N ASP A 100 -3.63 -12.37 9.65
CA ASP A 100 -3.91 -11.82 10.95
C ASP A 100 -2.73 -11.97 11.93
N LYS A 101 -2.14 -13.17 12.03
CA LYS A 101 -1.10 -13.48 13.01
C LYS A 101 0.33 -13.37 12.50
N PHE A 102 0.62 -13.75 11.25
CA PHE A 102 1.96 -13.84 10.68
C PHE A 102 2.05 -13.21 9.28
N PRO A 103 2.04 -11.87 9.18
CA PRO A 103 2.06 -11.18 7.90
C PRO A 103 3.32 -11.50 7.07
N LYS A 104 4.49 -11.69 7.70
CA LYS A 104 5.72 -12.14 7.02
C LYS A 104 5.55 -13.45 6.27
N VAL A 105 4.89 -14.43 6.88
CA VAL A 105 4.68 -15.74 6.26
C VAL A 105 3.61 -15.64 5.17
N ALA A 106 2.59 -14.79 5.35
CA ALA A 106 1.59 -14.50 4.31
C ALA A 106 2.24 -13.92 3.03
N LYS A 107 3.25 -13.04 3.19
CA LYS A 107 4.02 -12.51 2.05
C LYS A 107 4.68 -13.62 1.23
N LEU A 108 5.30 -14.60 1.89
CA LEU A 108 5.94 -15.74 1.19
C LEU A 108 4.91 -16.55 0.37
N VAL A 109 3.68 -16.71 0.89
CA VAL A 109 2.61 -17.35 0.12
C VAL A 109 2.23 -16.50 -1.09
N PHE A 110 2.13 -15.17 -0.93
CA PHE A 110 1.83 -14.27 -2.05
C PHE A 110 2.88 -14.32 -3.16
N GLU A 111 4.16 -14.44 -2.81
CA GLU A 111 5.26 -14.60 -3.76
C GLU A 111 5.15 -15.92 -4.54
N LYS A 112 4.79 -17.02 -3.86
CA LYS A 112 4.56 -18.33 -4.51
C LYS A 112 3.37 -18.33 -5.47
N CYS A 113 2.36 -17.49 -5.23
CA CYS A 113 1.20 -17.35 -6.12
C CYS A 113 1.46 -16.53 -7.40
N ILE A 114 2.70 -16.11 -7.65
CA ILE A 114 3.09 -15.32 -8.83
C ILE A 114 4.02 -16.13 -9.72
N GLU A 115 3.56 -16.44 -10.93
CA GLU A 115 4.40 -17.08 -11.94
C GLU A 115 4.72 -16.09 -13.06
N THR A 116 5.99 -15.99 -13.44
CA THR A 116 6.40 -15.22 -14.63
C THR A 116 6.79 -16.20 -15.73
N LYS A 117 6.08 -16.17 -16.85
CA LYS A 117 6.40 -16.97 -18.04
C LYS A 117 6.78 -16.05 -19.18
N GLU A 118 7.84 -16.41 -19.89
CA GLU A 118 8.27 -15.72 -21.11
C GLU A 118 7.63 -16.45 -22.30
N GLU A 119 6.77 -15.76 -23.04
CA GLU A 119 6.09 -16.32 -24.20
C GLU A 119 6.97 -16.11 -25.46
N SER A 120 7.13 -17.17 -26.25
CA SER A 120 8.24 -17.27 -27.22
C SER A 120 8.11 -16.36 -28.45
N THR A 121 6.92 -15.86 -28.82
CA THR A 121 6.76 -15.02 -30.03
C THR A 121 5.51 -14.11 -30.01
N PRO A 122 5.65 -12.76 -30.04
CA PRO A 122 6.82 -11.94 -29.70
C PRO A 122 7.20 -12.09 -28.20
N PRO A 123 8.41 -11.70 -27.76
CA PRO A 123 8.86 -11.85 -26.38
C PRO A 123 8.01 -10.96 -25.45
N LEU A 124 6.90 -11.51 -25.00
CA LEU A 124 5.99 -10.91 -24.06
C LEU A 124 6.18 -11.63 -22.73
N LYS A 125 6.66 -10.89 -21.73
CA LYS A 125 6.70 -11.39 -20.37
C LYS A 125 5.28 -11.34 -19.82
N CYS A 126 4.70 -12.49 -19.52
CA CYS A 126 3.38 -12.61 -18.95
C CYS A 126 3.52 -12.98 -17.46
N LYS A 127 2.94 -12.16 -16.57
CA LYS A 127 2.81 -12.50 -15.16
C LYS A 127 1.44 -13.10 -14.92
N TYR A 128 1.42 -14.28 -14.30
CA TYR A 128 0.24 -15.01 -13.89
C TYR A 128 0.10 -14.90 -12.37
N TYR A 129 -1.09 -14.56 -11.93
CA TYR A 129 -1.44 -14.37 -10.52
C TYR A 129 -2.52 -15.39 -10.17
N ASP A 130 -2.23 -16.25 -9.20
CA ASP A 130 -3.22 -17.12 -8.57
C ASP A 130 -3.89 -16.38 -7.40
N LEU A 131 -5.19 -16.15 -7.54
CA LEU A 131 -6.01 -15.39 -6.61
C LEU A 131 -6.86 -16.31 -5.71
N THR A 132 -6.78 -17.62 -5.90
CA THR A 132 -7.64 -18.63 -5.25
C THR A 132 -7.64 -18.50 -3.72
N TYR A 133 -6.47 -18.23 -3.14
CA TYR A 133 -6.32 -18.13 -1.69
C TYR A 133 -6.65 -16.73 -1.12
N LEU A 134 -6.63 -15.69 -1.95
CA LEU A 134 -6.85 -14.29 -1.53
C LEU A 134 -8.31 -13.84 -1.75
N ASP A 135 -9.01 -14.39 -2.74
CA ASP A 135 -10.44 -14.19 -3.00
C ASP A 135 -11.24 -15.48 -2.73
N ASP A 136 -11.27 -15.88 -1.46
CA ASP A 136 -11.94 -17.09 -0.95
C ASP A 136 -13.45 -16.88 -0.68
N THR A 137 -14.09 -15.99 -1.45
CA THR A 137 -15.48 -15.58 -1.22
C THR A 137 -16.49 -16.71 -1.50
N TYR A 138 -16.20 -17.56 -2.49
CA TYR A 138 -17.13 -18.58 -2.99
C TYR A 138 -16.74 -20.01 -2.58
N MET A 139 -17.75 -20.85 -2.45
CA MET A 139 -17.68 -22.27 -2.11
C MET A 139 -18.67 -23.07 -2.96
N MET A 140 -18.45 -24.38 -3.06
CA MET A 140 -19.35 -25.29 -3.77
C MET A 140 -20.32 -25.99 -2.81
N PRO A 141 -21.57 -26.22 -3.20
CA PRO A 141 -22.46 -27.12 -2.47
C PRO A 141 -21.88 -28.55 -2.46
N SER A 142 -22.01 -29.22 -1.32
CA SER A 142 -21.79 -30.66 -1.18
C SER A 142 -22.79 -31.44 -2.04
N GLU A 143 -22.46 -32.68 -2.38
CA GLU A 143 -23.35 -33.58 -3.16
C GLU A 143 -24.73 -33.73 -2.49
N ASP A 144 -24.78 -33.70 -1.17
CA ASP A 144 -26.02 -33.76 -0.37
C ASP A 144 -26.83 -32.45 -0.38
N GLY A 145 -26.25 -31.35 -0.87
CA GLY A 145 -26.88 -30.02 -0.94
C GLY A 145 -27.10 -29.31 0.40
N THR A 146 -26.72 -29.92 1.51
CA THR A 146 -26.94 -29.42 2.89
C THR A 146 -25.85 -28.45 3.35
N GLU A 147 -24.62 -28.64 2.87
CA GLU A 147 -23.43 -27.90 3.27
C GLU A 147 -22.68 -27.35 2.06
N LEU A 148 -21.97 -26.26 2.25
CA LEU A 148 -20.94 -25.72 1.37
C LEU A 148 -19.60 -26.28 1.81
N THR A 149 -18.86 -26.87 0.87
CA THR A 149 -17.57 -27.50 1.12
C THR A 149 -16.45 -26.75 0.38
N ALA A 150 -15.30 -26.63 1.04
CA ALA A 150 -14.08 -26.12 0.45
C ALA A 150 -13.28 -27.19 -0.31
N GLY A 151 -13.68 -28.47 -0.22
CA GLY A 151 -12.97 -29.58 -0.87
C GLY A 151 -13.13 -29.63 -2.38
N ILE A 152 -14.11 -28.90 -2.93
CA ILE A 152 -14.38 -28.81 -4.37
C ILE A 152 -14.07 -27.38 -4.82
N ASP A 153 -13.23 -27.25 -5.84
CA ASP A 153 -12.88 -25.95 -6.42
C ASP A 153 -14.13 -25.29 -7.04
N PRO A 154 -14.51 -24.07 -6.60
CA PRO A 154 -15.63 -23.32 -7.18
C PRO A 154 -15.34 -22.78 -8.59
N TYR A 155 -14.11 -22.89 -9.09
CA TYR A 155 -13.73 -22.43 -10.41
C TYR A 155 -13.62 -23.59 -11.43
N ASP A 156 -13.88 -23.26 -12.70
CA ASP A 156 -13.66 -24.15 -13.85
C ASP A 156 -12.18 -24.14 -14.27
N GLU A 157 -11.78 -25.03 -15.18
CA GLU A 157 -10.41 -25.09 -15.75
C GLU A 157 -9.94 -23.75 -16.35
N ASN A 158 -10.87 -22.92 -16.81
CA ASN A 158 -10.61 -21.59 -17.35
C ASN A 158 -10.53 -20.49 -16.27
N GLY A 159 -10.60 -20.86 -14.99
CA GLY A 159 -10.61 -19.97 -13.83
C GLY A 159 -11.86 -19.10 -13.68
N ARG A 160 -12.98 -19.52 -14.26
CA ARG A 160 -14.28 -18.84 -14.14
C ARG A 160 -15.12 -19.49 -13.05
N LEU A 161 -15.93 -18.70 -12.37
CA LEU A 161 -16.80 -19.18 -11.30
C LEU A 161 -17.90 -20.10 -11.85
N LYS A 162 -18.05 -21.30 -11.27
CA LYS A 162 -19.14 -22.24 -11.56
C LYS A 162 -20.49 -21.62 -11.22
N LYS A 163 -21.52 -21.96 -12.00
CA LYS A 163 -22.89 -21.44 -11.79
C LYS A 163 -23.48 -21.81 -10.42
N GLU A 164 -23.11 -22.99 -9.92
CA GLU A 164 -23.58 -23.54 -8.65
C GLU A 164 -22.88 -22.93 -7.43
N ALA A 165 -21.77 -22.21 -7.64
CA ALA A 165 -21.00 -21.62 -6.56
C ALA A 165 -21.80 -20.53 -5.83
N LYS A 166 -21.73 -20.59 -4.50
CA LYS A 166 -22.37 -19.65 -3.58
C LYS A 166 -21.34 -19.00 -2.69
N ALA A 167 -21.62 -17.78 -2.24
CA ALA A 167 -20.77 -17.15 -1.23
C ALA A 167 -20.89 -17.93 0.09
N TYR A 168 -19.86 -17.89 0.92
CA TYR A 168 -19.87 -18.58 2.22
C TYR A 168 -20.91 -18.01 3.22
N SER A 169 -21.41 -16.80 2.96
CA SER A 169 -22.42 -16.10 3.74
C SER A 169 -23.34 -15.34 2.79
N ASP A 170 -24.64 -15.34 3.08
CA ASP A 170 -25.61 -14.52 2.34
C ASP A 170 -25.60 -13.06 2.82
N ASP A 171 -25.25 -12.81 4.10
CA ASP A 171 -24.99 -11.46 4.57
C ASP A 171 -23.66 -10.98 4.00
N TYR A 172 -23.74 -9.99 3.11
CA TYR A 172 -22.57 -9.41 2.48
C TYR A 172 -21.75 -8.58 3.48
N ASP A 173 -22.34 -8.01 4.52
CA ASP A 173 -21.58 -7.21 5.48
C ASP A 173 -20.53 -8.07 6.20
N VAL A 174 -20.86 -9.34 6.45
CA VAL A 174 -19.91 -10.35 6.94
C VAL A 174 -18.82 -10.62 5.89
N VAL A 175 -19.20 -10.80 4.62
CA VAL A 175 -18.25 -11.02 3.53
C VAL A 175 -17.28 -9.85 3.39
N TYR A 176 -17.80 -8.62 3.38
CA TYR A 176 -17.04 -7.38 3.32
C TYR A 176 -16.07 -7.25 4.48
N LYS A 177 -16.57 -7.42 5.72
CA LYS A 177 -15.77 -7.24 6.95
C LYS A 177 -14.61 -8.22 7.05
N TYR A 178 -14.82 -9.48 6.67
CA TYR A 178 -13.83 -10.55 6.78
C TYR A 178 -13.12 -10.88 5.46
N HIS A 179 -13.30 -10.07 4.41
CA HIS A 179 -12.55 -10.24 3.17
C HIS A 179 -11.05 -10.04 3.43
N PRO A 180 -10.14 -10.89 2.91
CA PRO A 180 -8.70 -10.75 3.13
C PRO A 180 -8.15 -9.35 2.83
N LEU A 181 -8.51 -8.75 1.69
CA LEU A 181 -8.17 -7.35 1.39
C LEU A 181 -8.64 -6.35 2.47
N LYS A 182 -9.87 -6.49 2.99
CA LYS A 182 -10.38 -5.60 4.04
C LYS A 182 -9.66 -5.83 5.37
N MET A 183 -9.30 -7.07 5.68
CA MET A 183 -8.49 -7.41 6.86
C MET A 183 -7.09 -6.77 6.79
N ILE A 184 -6.48 -6.71 5.61
CA ILE A 184 -5.20 -6.04 5.37
C ILE A 184 -5.40 -4.51 5.47
N ALA A 185 -6.39 -3.96 4.76
CA ALA A 185 -6.66 -2.51 4.70
C ALA A 185 -7.05 -1.91 6.07
N ASN A 186 -7.85 -2.61 6.88
CA ASN A 186 -8.24 -2.15 8.21
C ASN A 186 -7.04 -1.96 9.14
N ALA A 187 -5.92 -2.64 8.89
CA ALA A 187 -4.70 -2.44 9.68
C ALA A 187 -4.14 -1.02 9.55
N VAL A 188 -4.38 -0.31 8.43
CA VAL A 188 -3.91 1.06 8.20
C VAL A 188 -4.52 2.06 9.18
N ASN A 189 -5.76 1.81 9.65
CA ASN A 189 -6.48 2.73 10.53
C ASN A 189 -6.15 2.53 12.02
N LEU A 190 -5.36 1.52 12.39
CA LEU A 190 -5.01 1.23 13.78
C LEU A 190 -3.75 2.00 14.21
N LYS A 191 -3.81 2.63 15.39
CA LYS A 191 -2.70 3.44 15.96
C LYS A 191 -1.44 2.61 16.26
N HIS A 192 -1.59 1.30 16.50
CA HIS A 192 -0.51 0.33 16.69
C HIS A 192 -0.56 -0.74 15.58
N ALA A 193 -0.58 -0.31 14.33
CA ALA A 193 -0.57 -1.22 13.20
C ALA A 193 0.78 -1.97 13.11
N ASN A 194 0.73 -3.29 12.91
CA ASN A 194 1.92 -4.06 12.56
C ASN A 194 2.45 -3.54 11.22
N ALA A 195 3.63 -2.91 11.22
CA ALA A 195 4.27 -2.36 10.01
C ALA A 195 4.39 -3.41 8.89
N GLU A 196 4.55 -4.67 9.25
CA GLU A 196 4.62 -5.80 8.32
C GLU A 196 3.28 -6.13 7.66
N LYS A 197 2.16 -5.97 8.37
CA LYS A 197 0.81 -6.14 7.81
C LYS A 197 0.48 -5.01 6.83
N LEU A 198 1.02 -3.81 7.05
CA LEU A 198 0.88 -2.68 6.13
C LEU A 198 1.64 -2.94 4.82
N LYS A 199 2.84 -3.50 4.90
CA LYS A 199 3.65 -3.88 3.72
C LYS A 199 2.96 -4.92 2.83
N LEU A 200 2.02 -5.70 3.35
CA LEU A 200 1.23 -6.64 2.54
C LEU A 200 0.37 -5.94 1.48
N LEU A 201 -0.05 -4.69 1.74
CA LEU A 201 -0.93 -3.97 0.82
C LEU A 201 -0.19 -3.53 -0.45
N SER A 202 1.12 -3.29 -0.35
CA SER A 202 2.01 -2.97 -1.47
C SER A 202 2.50 -4.21 -2.23
N GLU A 203 2.13 -5.42 -1.82
CA GLU A 203 2.59 -6.64 -2.50
C GLU A 203 1.99 -6.77 -3.92
N PRO A 204 2.75 -7.27 -4.90
CA PRO A 204 2.32 -7.31 -6.30
C PRO A 204 1.02 -8.09 -6.53
N LEU A 205 0.79 -9.18 -5.78
CA LEU A 205 -0.42 -9.98 -5.87
C LEU A 205 -1.67 -9.20 -5.45
N VAL A 206 -1.57 -8.44 -4.35
CA VAL A 206 -2.66 -7.62 -3.82
C VAL A 206 -2.99 -6.48 -4.78
N ILE A 207 -1.96 -5.80 -5.29
CA ILE A 207 -2.12 -4.75 -6.31
C ILE A 207 -2.75 -5.32 -7.58
N ALA A 208 -2.32 -6.50 -8.03
CA ALA A 208 -2.89 -7.16 -9.20
C ALA A 208 -4.37 -7.49 -9.01
N LEU A 209 -4.77 -7.99 -7.83
CA LEU A 209 -6.17 -8.25 -7.50
C LEU A 209 -7.02 -6.97 -7.52
N ILE A 210 -6.54 -5.89 -6.88
CA ILE A 210 -7.23 -4.59 -6.86
C ILE A 210 -7.40 -4.07 -8.29
N ASN A 211 -6.34 -4.10 -9.10
CA ASN A 211 -6.38 -3.67 -10.50
C ASN A 211 -7.31 -4.53 -11.35
N HIS A 212 -7.35 -5.84 -11.13
CA HIS A 212 -8.26 -6.75 -11.81
C HIS A 212 -9.72 -6.40 -11.50
N LYS A 213 -10.08 -6.27 -10.21
CA LYS A 213 -11.43 -5.92 -9.76
C LYS A 213 -11.85 -4.50 -10.22
N TRP A 214 -10.93 -3.55 -10.20
CA TRP A 214 -11.17 -2.20 -10.72
C TRP A 214 -11.42 -2.20 -12.24
N ASN A 215 -10.63 -2.93 -13.01
CA ASN A 215 -10.78 -2.98 -14.47
C ASN A 215 -11.99 -3.79 -14.94
N SER A 216 -12.41 -4.79 -14.18
CA SER A 216 -13.56 -5.61 -14.52
C SER A 216 -14.89 -4.92 -14.25
N LEU A 217 -15.02 -4.23 -13.11
CA LEU A 217 -16.28 -3.61 -12.67
C LEU A 217 -16.11 -2.16 -12.22
N GLY A 218 -15.16 -1.89 -11.32
CA GLY A 218 -15.06 -0.61 -10.61
C GLY A 218 -15.00 0.62 -11.51
N ARG A 219 -14.17 0.58 -12.55
CA ARG A 219 -14.01 1.71 -13.49
C ARG A 219 -15.31 2.08 -14.20
N TYR A 220 -16.13 1.09 -14.56
CA TYR A 220 -17.35 1.33 -15.32
C TYR A 220 -18.41 2.00 -14.44
N VAL A 221 -18.54 1.55 -13.19
CA VAL A 221 -19.42 2.17 -12.19
C VAL A 221 -18.96 3.59 -11.85
N TYR A 222 -17.65 3.78 -11.67
CA TYR A 222 -17.08 5.10 -11.38
C TYR A 222 -17.29 6.08 -12.53
N TYR A 223 -16.92 5.72 -13.76
CA TYR A 223 -17.07 6.61 -14.89
C TYR A 223 -18.54 6.85 -15.28
N SER A 224 -19.44 5.87 -15.10
CA SER A 224 -20.86 6.11 -15.32
C SER A 224 -21.44 7.09 -14.30
N ALA A 225 -21.08 6.96 -13.02
CA ALA A 225 -21.47 7.92 -11.98
C ALA A 225 -20.89 9.31 -12.23
N LEU A 226 -19.62 9.41 -12.63
CA LEU A 226 -18.97 10.67 -12.99
C LEU A 226 -19.66 11.33 -14.19
N MET A 227 -20.03 10.56 -15.21
CA MET A 227 -20.75 11.08 -16.37
C MET A 227 -22.13 11.62 -16.00
N ILE A 228 -22.86 10.93 -15.10
CA ILE A 228 -24.14 11.41 -14.57
C ILE A 228 -23.95 12.71 -13.79
N TYR A 229 -22.91 12.79 -12.95
CA TYR A 229 -22.59 13.99 -12.18
C TYR A 229 -22.24 15.18 -13.09
N ILE A 230 -21.39 14.95 -14.11
CA ILE A 230 -21.05 15.98 -15.09
C ILE A 230 -22.30 16.44 -15.84
N ALA A 231 -23.16 15.51 -16.29
CA ALA A 231 -24.41 15.85 -16.95
C ALA A 231 -25.32 16.70 -16.04
N PHE A 232 -25.43 16.34 -14.75
CA PHE A 232 -26.15 17.14 -13.77
C PHE A 232 -25.57 18.55 -13.61
N MET A 233 -24.25 18.68 -13.48
CA MET A 233 -23.59 19.98 -13.35
C MET A 233 -23.78 20.84 -14.60
N VAL A 234 -23.73 20.26 -15.79
CA VAL A 234 -24.02 20.95 -17.05
C VAL A 234 -25.49 21.41 -17.08
N LEU A 235 -26.43 20.54 -16.74
CA LEU A 235 -27.85 20.91 -16.68
C LEU A 235 -28.12 22.00 -15.63
N PHE A 236 -27.48 21.93 -14.47
CA PHE A 236 -27.61 22.91 -13.40
C PHE A 236 -27.01 24.27 -13.79
N THR A 237 -25.83 24.28 -14.39
CA THR A 237 -25.21 25.52 -14.88
C THR A 237 -26.05 26.14 -16.01
N LEU A 238 -26.57 25.35 -16.94
CA LEU A 238 -27.53 25.82 -17.94
C LEU A 238 -28.80 26.37 -17.30
N PHE A 239 -29.35 25.67 -16.29
CA PHE A 239 -30.51 26.15 -15.54
C PHE A 239 -30.24 27.53 -14.94
N VAL A 240 -29.12 27.72 -14.22
CA VAL A 240 -28.75 29.02 -13.62
C VAL A 240 -28.57 30.11 -14.68
N ILE A 241 -27.97 29.80 -15.84
CA ILE A 241 -27.78 30.77 -16.93
C ILE A 241 -29.12 31.17 -17.56
N TYR A 242 -30.05 30.23 -17.76
CA TYR A 242 -31.33 30.49 -18.41
C TYR A 242 -32.43 30.99 -17.46
N THR A 243 -32.30 30.74 -16.16
CA THR A 243 -33.17 31.39 -15.18
C THR A 243 -32.76 32.86 -15.06
N PRO A 244 -33.65 33.81 -15.36
CA PRO A 244 -33.34 35.21 -15.16
C PRO A 244 -32.97 35.46 -13.70
N ALA A 245 -31.99 36.36 -13.48
CA ALA A 245 -31.55 36.74 -12.15
C ALA A 245 -32.76 37.15 -11.26
N PRO A 246 -32.70 36.94 -9.93
CA PRO A 246 -33.80 37.24 -9.00
C PRO A 246 -34.21 38.73 -8.97
N PHE A 247 -33.50 39.61 -9.68
CA PHE A 247 -33.78 41.03 -9.81
C PHE A 247 -34.62 41.40 -11.05
N ASN A 248 -35.05 40.42 -11.86
CA ASN A 248 -35.98 40.63 -12.96
C ASN A 248 -37.42 40.56 -12.44
N VAL A 249 -38.07 41.71 -12.30
CA VAL A 249 -39.49 41.81 -11.90
C VAL A 249 -40.35 41.96 -13.15
N TYR A 250 -41.47 41.23 -13.20
CA TYR A 250 -42.43 41.35 -14.28
C TYR A 250 -43.19 42.67 -14.15
N ASP A 251 -42.99 43.58 -15.10
CA ASP A 251 -43.70 44.86 -15.19
C ASP A 251 -45.01 44.62 -15.98
N ALA A 252 -46.14 44.63 -15.26
CA ALA A 252 -47.47 44.34 -15.83
C ALA A 252 -47.90 45.37 -16.88
N ASP A 253 -47.41 46.63 -16.80
CA ASP A 253 -47.79 47.70 -17.72
C ASP A 253 -47.04 47.59 -19.06
N LYS A 254 -45.79 47.09 -19.02
CA LYS A 254 -44.94 46.91 -20.21
C LYS A 254 -44.95 45.49 -20.76
N ASN A 255 -45.59 44.56 -20.05
CA ASN A 255 -45.76 43.16 -20.42
C ASN A 255 -44.42 42.46 -20.71
N LYS A 256 -43.36 42.85 -19.99
CA LYS A 256 -41.97 42.37 -20.15
C LYS A 256 -41.28 42.27 -18.80
N MET A 257 -40.33 41.35 -18.68
CA MET A 257 -39.42 41.27 -17.53
C MET A 257 -38.48 42.48 -17.58
N VAL A 258 -38.45 43.28 -16.50
CA VAL A 258 -37.56 44.45 -16.37
C VAL A 258 -36.45 44.11 -15.39
N ASP A 259 -35.20 44.31 -15.82
CA ASP A 259 -34.02 44.14 -14.99
C ASP A 259 -33.85 45.36 -14.07
N LEU A 260 -34.03 45.14 -12.75
CA LEU A 260 -33.85 46.18 -11.74
C LEU A 260 -32.37 46.43 -11.39
N SER A 261 -31.43 45.64 -11.91
CA SER A 261 -29.99 45.87 -11.69
C SER A 261 -29.60 47.27 -12.17
N ALA A 262 -30.06 47.65 -13.37
CA ALA A 262 -29.84 48.98 -13.91
C ALA A 262 -30.47 50.08 -13.05
N TYR A 263 -31.61 49.84 -12.39
CA TYR A 263 -32.23 50.83 -11.50
C TYR A 263 -31.54 50.94 -10.14
N LEU A 264 -30.97 49.83 -9.64
CA LEU A 264 -30.15 49.80 -8.44
C LEU A 264 -28.79 50.50 -8.67
N TYR A 265 -28.20 50.36 -9.87
CA TYR A 265 -26.96 51.05 -10.25
C TYR A 265 -27.16 52.47 -10.78
N ALA A 266 -28.30 52.80 -11.41
CA ALA A 266 -28.56 54.12 -12.01
C ALA A 266 -29.14 55.14 -11.01
N LYS A 267 -29.59 54.70 -9.83
CA LYS A 267 -29.73 55.65 -8.73
C LYS A 267 -28.30 56.09 -8.40
N ASN A 268 -28.05 57.40 -8.47
CA ASN A 268 -26.82 58.10 -8.09
C ASN A 268 -26.41 57.81 -6.63
N SER A 269 -26.18 56.55 -6.27
CA SER A 269 -25.27 56.23 -5.21
C SER A 269 -23.91 56.54 -5.80
N THR A 270 -23.41 57.75 -5.52
CA THR A 270 -22.10 57.76 -4.88
C THR A 270 -22.17 56.65 -3.84
N CYS A 271 -21.63 55.48 -4.13
CA CYS A 271 -21.28 54.57 -3.07
C CYS A 271 -20.39 55.45 -2.19
N GLU A 272 -20.95 55.93 -1.08
CA GLU A 272 -20.14 56.57 -0.05
C GLU A 272 -19.01 55.58 0.15
N GLU A 273 -17.77 55.99 -0.11
CA GLU A 273 -16.62 55.12 0.08
C GLU A 273 -16.65 54.74 1.56
N VAL A 274 -17.27 53.59 1.86
CA VAL A 274 -17.48 53.19 3.24
C VAL A 274 -16.08 52.88 3.76
N PRO A 275 -15.59 53.64 4.75
CA PRO A 275 -14.23 53.45 5.21
C PRO A 275 -14.08 52.01 5.71
N GLU A 276 -12.93 51.43 5.42
CA GLU A 276 -12.68 49.98 5.58
C GLU A 276 -12.87 49.52 7.05
N PHE A 277 -12.69 50.44 7.99
CA PHE A 277 -12.85 50.26 9.44
C PHE A 277 -14.06 51.00 10.03
N SER A 278 -15.09 51.27 9.22
CA SER A 278 -16.31 52.01 9.63
C SER A 278 -17.15 51.29 10.68
N THR A 279 -17.25 49.97 10.59
CA THR A 279 -18.06 49.13 11.47
C THR A 279 -17.23 47.98 12.02
N VAL A 280 -17.59 47.50 13.22
CA VAL A 280 -16.89 46.38 13.87
C VAL A 280 -16.79 45.14 12.96
N PRO A 281 -17.85 44.70 12.25
CA PRO A 281 -17.76 43.56 11.35
C PRO A 281 -16.84 43.80 10.14
N SER A 282 -16.85 45.01 9.57
CA SER A 282 -15.96 45.37 8.45
C SER A 282 -14.50 45.42 8.89
N ALA A 283 -14.24 45.97 10.09
CA ALA A 283 -12.90 45.99 10.67
C ALA A 283 -12.36 44.58 10.91
N VAL A 284 -13.18 43.68 11.46
CA VAL A 284 -12.79 42.27 11.64
C VAL A 284 -12.51 41.61 10.29
N LEU A 285 -13.37 41.80 9.30
CA LEU A 285 -13.17 41.25 7.95
C LEU A 285 -11.89 41.81 7.30
N LYS A 286 -11.66 43.12 7.36
CA LYS A 286 -10.46 43.77 6.82
C LYS A 286 -9.21 43.26 7.54
N THR A 287 -9.23 43.12 8.86
CA THR A 287 -8.09 42.52 9.60
C THR A 287 -7.85 41.05 9.25
N ALA A 288 -8.88 40.27 8.93
CA ALA A 288 -8.74 38.89 8.47
C ALA A 288 -8.18 38.81 7.04
N VAL A 289 -8.59 39.72 6.15
CA VAL A 289 -7.99 39.86 4.81
C VAL A 289 -6.53 40.29 4.90
N MET A 290 -6.21 41.24 5.80
CA MET A 290 -4.83 41.62 6.11
C MET A 290 -4.02 40.47 6.71
N MET A 291 -4.66 39.52 7.40
CA MET A 291 -4.00 38.32 7.91
C MET A 291 -3.57 37.39 6.77
N ILE A 292 -4.35 37.28 5.68
CA ILE A 292 -4.03 36.44 4.51
C ILE A 292 -2.80 36.97 3.75
N GLY A 293 -2.46 38.25 3.91
CA GLY A 293 -1.27 38.89 3.33
C GLY A 293 -1.57 40.12 2.47
N GLU A 294 -2.84 40.49 2.32
CA GLU A 294 -3.24 41.71 1.61
C GLU A 294 -3.04 42.94 2.52
N LEU A 295 -1.82 43.49 2.51
CA LEU A 295 -1.46 44.69 3.26
C LEU A 295 -1.60 45.94 2.40
N GLU A 296 -2.67 46.70 2.61
CA GLU A 296 -2.88 47.98 1.92
C GLU A 296 -2.41 49.16 2.78
N PHE A 297 -1.11 49.44 2.78
CA PHE A 297 -0.56 50.56 3.55
C PHE A 297 -1.06 51.94 3.08
N THR A 298 -1.20 52.13 1.77
CA THR A 298 -1.59 53.41 1.18
C THR A 298 -3.06 53.74 1.42
N ALA A 299 -3.97 52.79 1.30
CA ALA A 299 -5.39 53.01 1.59
C ALA A 299 -5.62 53.35 3.07
N ILE A 300 -4.91 52.67 3.98
CA ILE A 300 -5.08 52.81 5.44
C ILE A 300 -4.47 54.10 5.99
N PHE A 301 -3.28 54.51 5.53
CA PHE A 301 -2.55 55.67 6.09
C PHE A 301 -2.50 56.91 5.17
N HIS A 302 -2.68 56.71 3.86
CA HIS A 302 -2.60 57.76 2.83
C HIS A 302 -3.90 57.87 1.99
N GLY A 303 -4.99 57.25 2.42
CA GLY A 303 -6.32 57.42 1.82
C GLY A 303 -6.75 58.89 1.81
N ASP A 304 -7.60 59.24 0.84
CA ASP A 304 -8.00 60.61 0.58
C ASP A 304 -8.60 61.29 1.84
N MET A 305 -8.29 62.56 2.03
CA MET A 305 -8.64 63.36 3.22
C MET A 305 -10.14 63.47 3.47
N HIS A 306 -10.95 63.13 2.47
CA HIS A 306 -12.41 63.09 2.53
C HIS A 306 -12.98 61.80 3.16
N VAL A 307 -12.23 60.71 3.19
CA VAL A 307 -12.71 59.36 3.61
C VAL A 307 -12.43 59.07 5.09
N HIS A 308 -11.36 59.66 5.65
CA HIS A 308 -10.96 59.50 7.04
C HIS A 308 -10.76 60.86 7.74
N PRO A 309 -11.85 61.56 8.10
CA PRO A 309 -11.77 62.91 8.68
C PRO A 309 -11.16 62.97 10.08
N GLN A 310 -11.04 61.82 10.78
CA GLN A 310 -10.47 61.74 12.12
C GLN A 310 -9.47 60.58 12.20
N ARG A 311 -8.18 60.90 12.16
CA ARG A 311 -7.12 59.94 12.46
C ARG A 311 -7.02 59.83 13.98
N LEU A 312 -7.35 58.66 14.54
CA LEU A 312 -7.39 58.42 15.98
C LEU A 312 -5.99 58.49 16.64
N PHE A 313 -4.93 58.23 15.86
CA PHE A 313 -3.54 58.28 16.30
C PHE A 313 -2.69 59.12 15.34
N ASP A 314 -1.74 59.87 15.89
CA ASP A 314 -0.73 60.59 15.11
C ASP A 314 0.15 59.61 14.30
N PRO A 315 0.70 60.03 13.14
CA PRO A 315 1.56 59.19 12.31
C PRO A 315 2.73 58.55 13.08
N GLU A 316 3.24 59.25 14.10
CA GLU A 316 4.33 58.80 14.98
C GLU A 316 3.99 57.55 15.79
N ILE A 317 2.71 57.34 16.12
CA ILE A 317 2.23 56.17 16.88
C ILE A 317 1.68 55.10 15.94
N ALA A 318 1.02 55.53 14.85
CA ALA A 318 0.35 54.64 13.92
C ALA A 318 1.31 53.76 13.10
N TYR A 319 2.43 54.33 12.63
CA TYR A 319 3.45 53.58 11.88
C TYR A 319 4.15 52.48 12.69
N PRO A 320 4.66 52.72 13.93
CA PRO A 320 5.27 51.65 14.71
C PRO A 320 4.27 50.58 15.14
N LEU A 321 3.00 50.94 15.44
CA LEU A 321 1.95 49.98 15.73
C LEU A 321 1.65 49.07 14.54
N PHE A 322 1.58 49.65 13.33
CA PHE A 322 1.39 48.90 12.09
C PHE A 322 2.58 48.00 11.77
N LEU A 323 3.81 48.49 11.96
CA LEU A 323 5.02 47.68 11.79
C LEU A 323 5.03 46.48 12.74
N PHE A 324 4.66 46.69 14.01
CA PHE A 324 4.52 45.62 15.00
C PHE A 324 3.44 44.61 14.59
N PHE A 325 2.29 45.08 14.11
CA PHE A 325 1.23 44.24 13.56
C PHE A 325 1.73 43.41 12.36
N CYS A 326 2.46 44.01 11.43
CA CYS A 326 3.07 43.31 10.30
C CYS A 326 4.01 42.20 10.77
N VAL A 327 4.93 42.48 11.70
CA VAL A 327 5.86 41.46 12.22
C VAL A 327 5.11 40.29 12.86
N ILE A 328 4.07 40.55 13.66
CA ILE A 328 3.29 39.47 14.26
C ILE A 328 2.53 38.67 13.21
N MET A 329 1.81 39.33 12.30
CA MET A 329 0.89 38.64 11.40
C MET A 329 1.62 37.99 10.22
N THR A 330 2.49 38.73 9.53
CA THR A 330 3.16 38.22 8.31
C THR A 330 4.35 37.33 8.62
N ILE A 331 5.07 37.58 9.73
CA ILE A 331 6.27 36.83 10.06
C ILE A 331 6.01 35.77 11.13
N LEU A 332 5.31 36.07 12.22
CA LEU A 332 5.13 35.07 13.29
C LEU A 332 3.96 34.13 13.03
N LEU A 333 2.77 34.66 12.76
CA LEU A 333 1.54 33.86 12.66
C LEU A 333 1.55 33.01 11.39
N MET A 334 1.86 33.60 10.23
CA MET A 334 1.92 32.83 8.98
C MET A 334 2.99 31.75 8.99
N ASN A 335 4.19 32.03 9.48
CA ASN A 335 5.24 31.00 9.55
C ASN A 335 4.93 29.92 10.59
N LEU A 336 4.24 30.25 11.69
CA LEU A 336 3.77 29.26 12.66
C LEU A 336 2.70 28.35 12.05
N LEU A 337 1.71 28.92 11.35
CA LEU A 337 0.62 28.17 10.72
C LEU A 337 1.16 27.28 9.60
N VAL A 338 2.06 27.81 8.77
CA VAL A 338 2.79 27.01 7.75
C VAL A 338 3.61 25.92 8.43
N GLY A 339 4.28 26.20 9.55
CA GLY A 339 5.05 25.21 10.31
C GLY A 339 4.20 24.03 10.81
N LEU A 340 3.03 24.33 11.39
CA LEU A 340 2.06 23.30 11.82
C LEU A 340 1.50 22.51 10.63
N ALA A 341 1.12 23.21 9.56
CA ALA A 341 0.63 22.57 8.34
C ALA A 341 1.69 21.66 7.72
N VAL A 342 2.97 22.06 7.71
CA VAL A 342 4.07 21.25 7.18
C VAL A 342 4.28 19.98 8.02
N ASP A 343 4.16 20.05 9.34
CA ASP A 343 4.28 18.86 10.21
C ASP A 343 3.14 17.87 9.97
N ASP A 344 1.90 18.37 9.92
CA ASP A 344 0.71 17.56 9.61
C ASP A 344 0.79 16.95 8.21
N ILE A 345 1.22 17.72 7.20
CA ILE A 345 1.38 17.24 5.83
C ILE A 345 2.41 16.12 5.76
N LYS A 346 3.56 16.26 6.44
CA LYS A 346 4.58 15.19 6.49
C LYS A 346 4.00 13.91 7.10
N GLY A 347 3.29 14.03 8.22
CA GLY A 347 2.65 12.88 8.88
C GLY A 347 1.62 12.16 8.00
N VAL A 348 0.89 12.91 7.15
CA VAL A 348 -0.04 12.34 6.17
C VAL A 348 0.72 11.72 4.99
N GLN A 349 1.78 12.36 4.50
CA GLN A 349 2.57 11.92 3.36
C GLN A 349 3.21 10.55 3.59
N ASP A 350 3.79 10.32 4.77
CA ASP A 350 4.43 9.04 5.13
C ASP A 350 3.46 7.84 5.07
N LYS A 351 2.16 8.09 5.20
CA LYS A 351 1.10 7.07 5.15
C LYS A 351 0.22 7.17 3.90
N ALA A 352 0.48 8.14 3.02
CA ALA A 352 -0.41 8.48 1.91
C ALA A 352 -0.56 7.32 0.92
N GLU A 353 0.54 6.63 0.59
CA GLU A 353 0.50 5.52 -0.36
C GLU A 353 -0.37 4.37 0.16
N LEU A 354 -0.12 3.94 1.41
CA LEU A 354 -0.90 2.88 2.06
C LEU A 354 -2.35 3.28 2.27
N LYS A 355 -2.60 4.54 2.64
CA LYS A 355 -3.96 5.07 2.82
C LYS A 355 -4.70 5.12 1.49
N ARG A 356 -4.03 5.50 0.40
CA ARG A 356 -4.58 5.48 -0.97
C ARG A 356 -4.98 4.06 -1.37
N LEU A 357 -4.09 3.08 -1.18
CA LEU A 357 -4.39 1.68 -1.47
C LEU A 357 -5.56 1.16 -0.61
N SER A 358 -5.62 1.53 0.67
CA SER A 358 -6.74 1.16 1.55
C SER A 358 -8.06 1.75 1.07
N MET A 359 -8.08 3.01 0.61
CA MET A 359 -9.29 3.63 0.04
C MET A 359 -9.71 2.94 -1.26
N GLN A 360 -8.75 2.53 -2.11
CA GLN A 360 -9.05 1.77 -3.32
C GLN A 360 -9.66 0.40 -3.01
N VAL A 361 -9.14 -0.31 -2.01
CA VAL A 361 -9.72 -1.57 -1.53
C VAL A 361 -11.16 -1.36 -1.06
N ASP A 362 -11.40 -0.33 -0.24
CA ASP A 362 -12.73 -0.04 0.30
C ASP A 362 -13.73 0.29 -0.83
N LEU A 363 -13.32 1.11 -1.79
CA LEU A 363 -14.13 1.45 -2.95
C LEU A 363 -14.48 0.22 -3.79
N VAL A 364 -13.48 -0.59 -4.13
CA VAL A 364 -13.67 -1.80 -4.96
C VAL A 364 -14.60 -2.80 -4.27
N LEU A 365 -14.41 -3.06 -2.98
CA LEU A 365 -15.24 -4.00 -2.24
C LEU A 365 -16.67 -3.48 -2.04
N GLN A 366 -16.87 -2.18 -1.84
CA GLN A 366 -18.22 -1.58 -1.76
C GLN A 366 -18.96 -1.64 -3.11
N VAL A 367 -18.24 -1.43 -4.21
CA VAL A 367 -18.82 -1.61 -5.56
C VAL A 367 -19.21 -3.07 -5.79
N GLU A 368 -18.38 -4.04 -5.39
CA GLU A 368 -18.75 -5.46 -5.44
C GLU A 368 -19.95 -5.81 -4.54
N ALA A 369 -20.09 -5.15 -3.38
CA ALA A 369 -21.20 -5.30 -2.46
C ALA A 369 -22.53 -4.87 -3.07
N SER A 370 -22.52 -3.69 -3.70
CA SER A 370 -23.72 -3.11 -4.32
C SER A 370 -24.19 -3.87 -5.58
N MET A 371 -23.33 -4.68 -6.21
CA MET A 371 -23.58 -5.32 -7.51
C MET A 371 -23.37 -6.84 -7.48
N PRO A 372 -24.21 -7.61 -6.76
CA PRO A 372 -23.98 -9.04 -6.51
C PRO A 372 -24.03 -9.93 -7.76
N TYR A 373 -24.85 -9.57 -8.75
CA TYR A 373 -24.95 -10.32 -10.01
C TYR A 373 -23.69 -10.17 -10.87
N PHE A 374 -23.20 -8.95 -11.02
CA PHE A 374 -21.98 -8.68 -11.80
C PHE A 374 -20.73 -9.22 -11.11
N ARG A 375 -20.71 -9.21 -9.76
CA ARG A 375 -19.64 -9.79 -8.96
C ARG A 375 -19.34 -11.24 -9.37
N LYS A 376 -20.36 -12.10 -9.48
CA LYS A 376 -20.17 -13.52 -9.87
C LYS A 376 -19.53 -13.67 -11.26
N LEU A 377 -19.83 -12.74 -12.17
CA LEU A 377 -19.32 -12.78 -13.54
C LEU A 377 -17.86 -12.31 -13.64
N THR A 378 -17.45 -11.40 -12.75
CA THR A 378 -16.12 -10.79 -12.75
C THR A 378 -15.11 -11.54 -11.87
N THR A 379 -15.55 -12.34 -10.90
CA THR A 379 -14.66 -13.15 -10.05
C THR A 379 -13.95 -14.22 -10.88
N ARG A 380 -12.63 -14.32 -10.71
CA ARG A 380 -11.77 -15.33 -11.35
C ARG A 380 -10.72 -15.86 -10.38
N SER A 381 -10.31 -17.11 -10.55
CA SER A 381 -9.19 -17.70 -9.79
C SER A 381 -7.83 -17.26 -10.31
N TYR A 382 -7.67 -17.10 -11.62
CA TYR A 382 -6.40 -16.69 -12.22
C TYR A 382 -6.54 -15.39 -13.01
N TYR A 383 -5.51 -14.55 -12.91
CA TYR A 383 -5.39 -13.32 -13.68
C TYR A 383 -4.01 -13.26 -14.33
N SER A 384 -3.95 -12.92 -15.62
CA SER A 384 -2.68 -12.69 -16.31
C SER A 384 -2.59 -11.26 -16.82
N THR A 385 -1.39 -10.68 -16.71
CA THR A 385 -1.08 -9.37 -17.28
C THR A 385 0.09 -9.51 -18.24
N LYS A 386 -0.02 -8.81 -19.37
CA LYS A 386 1.03 -8.74 -20.39
C LYS A 386 1.94 -7.56 -20.04
N LEU A 387 3.19 -7.84 -19.72
CA LEU A 387 4.19 -6.81 -19.44
C LEU A 387 4.65 -6.19 -20.78
N GLY A 388 4.52 -4.87 -20.92
CA GLY A 388 5.03 -4.12 -22.09
C GLY A 388 3.99 -3.60 -23.09
N LEU A 389 2.69 -3.87 -22.91
CA LEU A 389 1.61 -3.33 -23.76
C LEU A 389 0.91 -2.15 -23.09
N VAL A 390 1.58 -1.00 -23.02
CA VAL A 390 0.85 0.27 -22.78
C VAL A 390 0.09 0.60 -24.07
N PRO A 391 -1.24 0.83 -24.03
CA PRO A 391 -1.97 1.19 -25.25
C PRO A 391 -1.41 2.49 -25.81
N SER A 392 -0.85 2.44 -27.03
CA SER A 392 -0.17 3.58 -27.68
C SER A 392 -1.04 4.84 -27.74
N ARG A 393 -2.37 4.69 -27.81
CA ARG A 393 -3.33 5.78 -27.83
C ARG A 393 -3.34 6.60 -26.55
N TRP A 394 -3.18 5.99 -25.38
CA TRP A 394 -3.18 6.70 -24.10
C TRP A 394 -1.85 7.40 -23.86
N LYS A 395 -0.74 6.73 -24.21
CA LYS A 395 0.60 7.33 -24.17
C LYS A 395 0.68 8.56 -25.08
N ASN A 396 0.12 8.49 -26.28
CA ASN A 396 0.06 9.60 -27.24
C ASN A 396 -0.90 10.73 -26.81
N LEU A 397 -1.92 10.43 -26.01
CA LEU A 397 -2.84 11.45 -25.48
C LEU A 397 -2.21 12.19 -24.29
N CYS A 398 -1.58 11.46 -23.37
CA CYS A 398 -0.88 12.01 -22.21
C CYS A 398 0.32 12.88 -22.61
N THR A 399 1.10 12.47 -23.62
CA THR A 399 2.19 13.29 -24.16
C THR A 399 1.70 14.54 -24.90
N ARG A 400 0.52 14.47 -25.54
CA ARG A 400 -0.07 15.58 -26.29
C ARG A 400 -0.72 16.66 -25.41
N PHE A 401 -1.22 16.30 -24.23
CA PHE A 401 -1.82 17.25 -23.28
C PHE A 401 -0.84 17.71 -22.18
N GLY A 402 0.46 17.43 -22.30
CA GLY A 402 1.44 17.88 -21.31
C GLY A 402 1.29 17.24 -19.92
N PHE A 403 0.50 16.16 -19.79
CA PHE A 403 0.42 15.32 -18.59
C PHE A 403 1.61 14.35 -18.48
N SER A 404 2.72 14.65 -19.15
CA SER A 404 4.01 14.06 -18.82
C SER A 404 4.50 14.76 -17.57
N SER A 405 4.12 14.23 -16.41
CA SER A 405 4.77 14.52 -15.14
C SER A 405 6.26 14.18 -15.27
N THR A 406 7.05 15.18 -15.65
CA THR A 406 8.48 15.24 -15.37
C THR A 406 8.63 15.43 -13.86
N GLU A 407 8.29 14.38 -13.11
CA GLU A 407 8.54 14.09 -11.69
C GLU A 407 7.67 12.89 -11.24
N GLU A 408 7.55 11.85 -12.08
CA GLU A 408 7.40 10.50 -11.52
C GLU A 408 8.82 10.01 -11.23
N LYS A 409 9.22 10.17 -9.96
CA LYS A 409 10.18 9.25 -9.36
C LYS A 409 9.77 7.85 -9.77
N GLU A 410 10.72 7.13 -10.35
CA GLU A 410 10.67 5.69 -10.58
C GLU A 410 10.50 4.97 -9.23
N GLU A 411 9.29 4.96 -8.69
CA GLU A 411 8.87 4.09 -7.59
C GLU A 411 7.77 3.17 -8.14
N GLY A 412 8.23 2.32 -9.05
CA GLY A 412 7.45 1.33 -9.77
C GLY A 412 8.36 0.19 -10.19
N THR A 413 8.75 -0.64 -9.21
CA THR A 413 9.46 -1.92 -9.39
C THR A 413 10.86 -1.85 -10.01
N LEU A 414 11.82 -1.26 -9.29
CA LEU A 414 13.25 -1.52 -9.52
C LEU A 414 13.88 -2.50 -8.52
N ASP A 415 13.11 -3.34 -7.82
CA ASP A 415 13.70 -4.31 -6.89
C ASP A 415 13.63 -5.74 -7.45
N ASN A 416 14.47 -6.02 -8.46
CA ASN A 416 15.24 -7.28 -8.50
C ASN A 416 16.37 -7.31 -9.54
N TYR A 417 16.41 -6.38 -10.50
CA TYR A 417 17.53 -6.30 -11.46
C TYR A 417 18.70 -5.46 -10.94
N GLY A 418 18.44 -4.32 -10.26
CA GLY A 418 19.49 -3.51 -9.64
C GLY A 418 20.13 -4.18 -8.42
N PHE A 419 19.33 -4.82 -7.56
CA PHE A 419 19.85 -5.52 -6.38
C PHE A 419 20.65 -6.77 -6.74
N HIS A 420 20.33 -7.45 -7.86
CA HIS A 420 21.14 -8.59 -8.33
C HIS A 420 22.52 -8.13 -8.82
N ASP A 421 22.61 -7.02 -9.57
CA ASP A 421 23.90 -6.47 -10.00
C ASP A 421 24.72 -5.89 -8.85
N VAL A 422 24.06 -5.24 -7.89
CA VAL A 422 24.73 -4.79 -6.65
C VAL A 422 25.19 -5.99 -5.83
N ARG A 423 24.41 -7.07 -5.74
CA ARG A 423 24.80 -8.30 -5.01
C ARG A 423 25.91 -9.07 -5.71
N LEU A 424 25.89 -9.14 -7.04
CA LEU A 424 27.01 -9.69 -7.84
C LEU A 424 28.28 -8.85 -7.68
N SER A 425 28.14 -7.51 -7.65
CA SER A 425 29.25 -6.60 -7.41
C SER A 425 29.78 -6.72 -5.99
N LEU A 426 28.91 -6.86 -4.99
CA LEU A 426 29.26 -7.08 -3.59
C LEU A 426 29.96 -8.43 -3.40
N ASP A 427 29.48 -9.49 -4.03
CA ASP A 427 30.11 -10.80 -4.03
C ASP A 427 31.47 -10.79 -4.75
N SER A 428 31.59 -9.99 -5.81
CA SER A 428 32.86 -9.76 -6.51
C SER A 428 33.87 -9.04 -5.61
N ILE A 429 33.44 -7.97 -4.93
CA ILE A 429 34.26 -7.22 -3.98
C ILE A 429 34.67 -8.09 -2.79
N ASN A 430 33.75 -8.90 -2.24
CA ASN A 430 34.05 -9.82 -1.15
C ASN A 430 35.08 -10.89 -1.57
N ARG A 431 35.00 -11.42 -2.79
CA ARG A 431 36.02 -12.32 -3.34
C ARG A 431 37.38 -11.64 -3.49
N GLN A 432 37.41 -10.39 -3.95
CA GLN A 432 38.64 -9.61 -4.05
C GLN A 432 39.27 -9.30 -2.68
N LEU A 433 38.44 -9.01 -1.67
CA LEU A 433 38.89 -8.81 -0.29
C LEU A 433 39.55 -10.07 0.28
N LEU A 434 38.94 -11.24 0.06
CA LEU A 434 39.51 -12.52 0.48
C LEU A 434 40.85 -12.80 -0.20
N SER A 435 40.97 -12.53 -1.51
CA SER A 435 42.26 -12.71 -2.21
C SER A 435 43.33 -11.73 -1.73
N LEU A 436 42.96 -10.46 -1.47
CA LEU A 436 43.87 -9.46 -0.93
C LEU A 436 44.37 -9.85 0.47
N GLN A 437 43.49 -10.39 1.30
CA GLN A 437 43.86 -10.87 2.62
C GLN A 437 44.86 -12.04 2.54
N GLU A 438 44.66 -12.96 1.59
CA GLU A 438 45.62 -14.06 1.34
C GLU A 438 46.97 -13.55 0.83
N ASP A 439 46.96 -12.54 -0.06
CA ASP A 439 48.18 -11.93 -0.59
C ASP A 439 48.95 -11.14 0.48
N ILE A 440 48.24 -10.45 1.39
CA ILE A 440 48.86 -9.78 2.54
C ILE A 440 49.56 -10.80 3.43
N VAL A 441 48.95 -11.97 3.69
CA VAL A 441 49.58 -13.04 4.47
C VAL A 441 50.84 -13.56 3.76
N LYS A 442 50.79 -13.80 2.45
CA LYS A 442 51.97 -14.21 1.67
C LYS A 442 53.06 -13.14 1.65
N PHE A 443 52.69 -11.86 1.58
CA PHE A 443 53.63 -10.75 1.63
C PHE A 443 54.30 -10.63 3.00
N HIS A 444 53.53 -10.82 4.07
CA HIS A 444 54.04 -10.84 5.43
C HIS A 444 55.05 -11.98 5.65
N ASP A 445 54.77 -13.20 5.15
CA ASP A 445 55.72 -14.32 5.23
C ASP A 445 57.02 -14.03 4.45
N ARG A 446 56.91 -13.36 3.29
CA ARG A 446 58.10 -12.94 2.52
C ARG A 446 58.92 -11.90 3.28
N LEU A 447 58.27 -10.89 3.86
CA LEU A 447 58.93 -9.87 4.66
C LEU A 447 59.69 -10.50 5.83
N PHE A 448 59.04 -11.40 6.56
CA PHE A 448 59.67 -12.11 7.67
C PHE A 448 60.91 -12.92 7.24
N ARG A 449 60.83 -13.61 6.09
CA ARG A 449 61.99 -14.34 5.52
C ARG A 449 63.11 -13.40 5.11
N THR A 450 62.78 -12.26 4.50
CA THR A 450 63.80 -11.27 4.11
C THR A 450 64.45 -10.63 5.32
N GLU A 451 63.69 -10.33 6.37
CA GLU A 451 64.22 -9.81 7.62
C GLU A 451 65.17 -10.85 8.25
N ALA A 452 64.76 -12.12 8.33
CA ALA A 452 65.62 -13.19 8.85
C ALA A 452 66.91 -13.37 8.02
N MET A 453 66.86 -13.20 6.70
CA MET A 453 68.04 -13.24 5.84
C MET A 453 68.97 -12.05 6.10
N VAL A 454 68.41 -10.84 6.24
CA VAL A 454 69.15 -9.62 6.56
C VAL A 454 69.80 -9.74 7.94
N ARG A 455 69.08 -10.21 8.96
CA ARG A 455 69.63 -10.47 10.30
C ARG A 455 70.85 -11.41 10.23
N LYS A 456 70.76 -12.53 9.51
CA LYS A 456 71.90 -13.44 9.33
C LYS A 456 73.10 -12.80 8.61
N VAL A 457 72.85 -11.93 7.63
CA VAL A 457 73.92 -11.21 6.92
C VAL A 457 74.58 -10.17 7.84
N LEU A 458 73.80 -9.46 8.66
CA LEU A 458 74.31 -8.51 9.64
C LEU A 458 75.15 -9.19 10.72
N GLU A 459 74.69 -10.34 11.25
CA GLU A 459 75.46 -11.17 12.18
C GLU A 459 76.78 -11.64 11.56
N HIS A 460 76.77 -12.09 10.31
CA HIS A 460 78.00 -12.53 9.62
C HIS A 460 79.02 -11.40 9.45
N ASN A 461 78.55 -10.16 9.22
CA ASN A 461 79.40 -8.99 9.02
C ASN A 461 79.75 -8.22 10.31
N LYS A 462 79.29 -8.70 11.49
CA LYS A 462 79.52 -8.07 12.81
C LYS A 462 79.07 -6.60 12.88
N ILE A 463 77.93 -6.27 12.25
CA ILE A 463 77.35 -4.94 12.30
C ILE A 463 76.33 -4.90 13.45
N GLU A 464 76.54 -4.04 14.45
CA GLU A 464 75.55 -3.75 15.51
C GLU A 464 74.36 -2.99 14.91
N TYR A 465 73.13 -3.43 15.22
CA TYR A 465 71.90 -2.71 14.89
C TYR A 465 70.92 -2.76 16.08
N GLU A 466 70.14 -1.70 16.27
CA GLU A 466 69.06 -1.61 17.27
C GLU A 466 67.74 -2.06 16.63
N GLU A 467 67.00 -2.96 17.29
CA GLU A 467 65.62 -3.34 16.91
C GLU A 467 64.63 -2.33 17.51
N ASP A 468 63.96 -1.53 16.68
CA ASP A 468 62.80 -0.76 17.13
C ASP A 468 61.59 -1.71 17.27
N ASP A 469 61.21 -2.02 18.51
CA ASP A 469 60.06 -2.84 18.87
C ASP A 469 58.73 -2.23 18.39
N TRP A 470 58.14 -2.79 17.33
CA TRP A 470 56.72 -2.56 17.00
C TRP A 470 55.89 -3.75 17.47
N GLU A 471 54.98 -3.47 18.42
CA GLU A 471 54.10 -4.43 19.10
C GLU A 471 53.32 -5.36 18.14
N LYS A 472 53.35 -6.66 18.41
CA LYS A 472 52.51 -7.68 17.73
C LYS A 472 51.02 -7.41 17.97
N PRO A 473 50.14 -7.39 16.95
CA PRO A 473 48.70 -7.40 17.18
C PRO A 473 48.26 -8.73 17.78
N SER A 474 47.46 -8.66 18.84
CA SER A 474 46.85 -9.78 19.56
C SER A 474 46.10 -10.74 18.63
N GLN A 475 46.42 -12.04 18.72
CA GLN A 475 45.57 -13.10 18.17
C GLN A 475 44.22 -13.08 18.90
N SER A 476 43.15 -12.69 18.20
CA SER A 476 41.78 -12.92 18.67
C SER A 476 41.46 -14.41 18.50
N THR A 477 41.36 -15.11 19.63
CA THR A 477 40.80 -16.45 19.73
C THR A 477 39.32 -16.43 19.37
N ASP A 478 38.93 -17.36 18.51
CA ASP A 478 37.54 -17.75 18.23
C ASP A 478 36.77 -18.07 19.52
N ASP A 479 35.58 -17.48 19.68
CA ASP A 479 34.41 -18.04 20.37
C ASP A 479 33.13 -17.34 19.88
#